data_AF-A0A8J7LXR0-F1
#
_entry.id   AF-A0A8J7LXR0-F1
#
_cell.length_a   1.000
_cell.length_b   1.000
_cell.length_c   1.000
_cell.angle_alpha   90.00
_cell.angle_beta   90.00
_cell.angle_gamma   90.00
#
_symmetry.space_group_name_H-M   'P 1'
#
loop_
_entity.id
_entity.type
_entity.pdbx_description
1 polymer ?
#
loop_
_entity_poly.entity_id
_entity_poly.type
_entity_poly.pdbx_seq_one_letter_code
_entity_poly.pdbx_strand_id
1 'polypeptide(L)'
;MNRIVLVLMLALLFQGCGQSNVSAPAAATTRDTGSTTGSEWSTQVPVDTAAFVELFKNSDCADLRNRLFLIDGALVLHDRSGNSCPDNDYQLTLFDGSPSIRLEDLADSIAGPTWLVSTPDHLQMFQTIQANLDKADLGLGTGHTVVQVPMQ
;
A
#
# COMPACT_ATOMS: atom_id res chain seq x y z
N MET A 1 2.26 42.33 -33.22
CA MET A 1 0.90 42.24 -33.78
C MET A 1 0.15 41.13 -33.05
N ASN A 2 -0.94 41.55 -32.41
CA ASN A 2 -2.10 40.85 -31.86
C ASN A 2 -2.03 39.44 -31.25
N ARG A 3 -2.33 39.46 -29.94
CA ARG A 3 -2.75 38.40 -29.03
C ARG A 3 -4.10 37.80 -29.42
N ILE A 4 -4.28 36.48 -29.27
CA ILE A 4 -5.57 35.88 -28.90
C ILE A 4 -5.29 34.75 -27.90
N VAL A 5 -5.57 35.04 -26.64
CA VAL A 5 -5.70 34.07 -25.54
C VAL A 5 -7.20 33.79 -25.45
N LEU A 6 -7.62 32.55 -25.70
CA LEU A 6 -9.01 32.13 -25.49
C LEU A 6 -9.06 31.22 -24.27
N VAL A 7 -9.35 31.83 -23.13
CA VAL A 7 -9.76 31.18 -21.88
C VAL A 7 -11.25 30.92 -22.00
N LEU A 8 -11.68 29.65 -21.96
CA LEU A 8 -13.07 29.30 -21.70
C LEU A 8 -13.16 28.62 -20.34
N MET A 9 -13.48 29.41 -19.32
CA MET A 9 -14.01 28.94 -18.05
C MET A 9 -15.47 28.55 -18.25
N LEU A 10 -15.85 27.34 -17.83
CA LEU A 10 -17.24 26.97 -17.63
C LEU A 10 -17.41 26.48 -16.19
N ALA A 11 -17.79 27.40 -15.31
CA ALA A 11 -18.22 27.13 -13.94
C ALA A 11 -19.71 26.80 -13.95
N LEU A 12 -20.08 25.58 -13.56
CA LEU A 12 -21.46 25.20 -13.26
C LEU A 12 -21.63 25.13 -11.73
N LEU A 13 -22.36 26.12 -11.21
CA LEU A 13 -22.82 26.20 -9.83
C LEU A 13 -24.11 25.37 -9.71
N PHE A 14 -24.12 24.29 -8.92
CA PHE A 14 -25.35 23.71 -8.41
C PHE A 14 -25.56 24.17 -6.96
N GLN A 15 -26.47 25.13 -6.81
CA GLN A 15 -27.08 25.48 -5.54
C GLN A 15 -28.26 24.54 -5.29
N GLY A 16 -28.22 23.79 -4.18
CA GLY A 16 -29.32 22.97 -3.71
C GLY A 16 -29.44 23.06 -2.19
N CYS A 17 -30.10 24.10 -1.69
CA CYS A 17 -30.52 24.19 -0.28
C CYS A 17 -31.88 23.49 -0.13
N GLY A 18 -31.87 22.23 0.32
CA GLY A 18 -33.08 21.53 0.76
C GLY A 18 -33.39 21.86 2.22
N GLN A 19 -34.32 22.78 2.44
CA GLN A 19 -34.81 23.20 3.75
C GLN A 19 -35.95 22.27 4.20
N SER A 20 -35.76 21.56 5.30
CA SER A 20 -36.82 20.78 5.96
C SER A 20 -36.92 21.21 7.42
N ASN A 21 -38.01 21.91 7.72
CA ASN A 21 -38.37 22.39 9.05
C ASN A 21 -39.16 21.29 9.76
N VAL A 22 -38.63 20.75 10.86
CA VAL A 22 -39.44 19.98 11.83
C VAL A 22 -39.17 20.50 13.24
N SER A 23 -40.18 21.14 13.81
CA SER A 23 -40.20 21.58 15.20
C SER A 23 -40.49 20.40 16.13
N ALA A 24 -39.73 20.33 17.22
CA ALA A 24 -39.85 19.36 18.31
C ALA A 24 -41.19 19.48 19.08
N PRO A 25 -41.47 18.52 19.98
CA PRO A 25 -41.21 18.85 21.38
C PRO A 25 -40.62 17.73 22.26
N ALA A 26 -39.68 18.19 23.09
CA ALA A 26 -39.36 17.87 24.49
C ALA A 26 -39.49 16.46 25.11
N ALA A 27 -38.37 16.09 25.75
CA ALA A 27 -38.21 15.49 27.08
C ALA A 27 -37.86 13.99 27.15
N ALA A 28 -36.56 13.72 27.12
CA ALA A 28 -35.95 12.68 27.94
C ALA A 28 -34.57 13.13 28.43
N THR A 29 -34.53 13.46 29.71
CA THR A 29 -33.44 13.33 30.69
C THR A 29 -31.99 13.19 30.20
N THR A 30 -31.20 14.17 30.64
CA THR A 30 -29.73 14.23 30.74
C THR A 30 -29.09 13.01 31.43
N ARG A 31 -28.08 12.42 30.78
CA ARG A 31 -26.81 11.94 31.39
C ARG A 31 -25.72 12.16 30.34
N ASP A 32 -24.97 13.24 30.46
CA ASP A 32 -23.69 13.32 31.19
C ASP A 32 -22.51 12.85 30.32
N THR A 33 -21.76 13.86 29.89
CA THR A 33 -20.30 13.97 29.92
C THR A 33 -19.46 12.75 29.56
N GLY A 34 -18.73 12.90 28.46
CA GLY A 34 -17.63 12.04 28.06
C GLY A 34 -17.54 11.95 26.54
N SER A 35 -17.38 13.06 25.80
CA SER A 35 -16.03 13.53 25.44
C SER A 35 -14.90 12.72 26.07
N THR A 36 -14.78 11.46 25.67
CA THR A 36 -13.49 10.80 25.66
C THR A 36 -13.06 10.82 24.21
N THR A 37 -12.28 11.85 23.87
CA THR A 37 -11.18 11.75 22.92
C THR A 37 -10.26 10.65 23.43
N GLY A 38 -10.72 9.41 23.33
CA GLY A 38 -9.93 8.22 23.61
C GLY A 38 -9.21 7.98 22.32
N SER A 39 -7.95 8.40 22.26
CA SER A 39 -7.00 7.94 21.26
C SER A 39 -7.27 6.45 21.04
N GLU A 40 -7.79 6.13 19.87
CA GLU A 40 -7.89 4.76 19.40
C GLU A 40 -6.42 4.32 19.30
N TRP A 41 -5.93 3.69 20.37
CA TRP A 41 -4.62 3.07 20.36
C TRP A 41 -4.76 1.93 19.37
N SER A 42 -4.50 2.22 18.09
CA SER A 42 -4.18 1.23 17.08
C SER A 42 -2.98 0.47 17.63
N THR A 43 -3.28 -0.61 18.35
CA THR A 43 -2.27 -1.57 18.73
C THR A 43 -1.95 -2.29 17.44
N GLN A 44 -1.00 -1.74 16.68
CA GLN A 44 -0.49 -2.43 15.51
C GLN A 44 0.04 -3.77 15.99
N VAL A 45 -0.63 -4.84 15.56
CA VAL A 45 -0.18 -6.20 15.82
C VAL A 45 1.15 -6.36 15.09
N PRO A 46 2.22 -6.80 15.78
CA PRO A 46 3.49 -7.05 15.14
C PRO A 46 3.34 -8.03 13.98
N VAL A 47 4.00 -7.76 12.86
CA VAL A 47 4.02 -8.65 11.70
C VAL A 47 4.74 -9.95 12.05
N ASP A 48 4.09 -11.08 11.78
CA ASP A 48 4.69 -12.41 11.90
C ASP A 48 5.57 -12.70 10.66
N THR A 49 6.82 -12.24 10.72
CA THR A 49 7.77 -12.44 9.61
C THR A 49 8.13 -13.92 9.41
N ALA A 50 7.95 -14.79 10.41
CA ALA A 50 8.22 -16.22 10.27
C ALA A 50 7.22 -16.89 9.30
N ALA A 51 5.95 -16.46 9.32
CA ALA A 51 4.95 -16.94 8.37
C ALA A 51 5.33 -16.62 6.90
N PHE A 52 5.89 -15.45 6.65
CA PHE A 52 6.40 -15.08 5.32
C PHE A 52 7.65 -15.87 4.93
N VAL A 53 8.59 -16.08 5.87
CA VAL A 53 9.78 -16.89 5.62
C VAL A 53 9.39 -18.31 5.26
N GLU A 54 8.48 -18.94 6.00
CA GLU A 54 8.00 -20.29 5.68
C GLU A 54 7.36 -20.38 4.30
N LEU A 55 6.63 -19.34 3.89
CA LEU A 55 5.98 -19.28 2.58
C LEU A 55 6.99 -19.16 1.43
N PHE A 56 8.09 -18.43 1.62
CA PHE A 56 8.98 -18.03 0.54
C PHE A 56 10.39 -18.64 0.58
N LYS A 57 10.80 -19.30 1.67
CA LYS A 57 12.16 -19.88 1.79
C LYS A 57 12.51 -20.86 0.66
N ASN A 58 11.51 -21.51 0.07
CA ASN A 58 11.65 -22.43 -1.06
C ASN A 58 10.95 -21.91 -2.32
N SER A 59 10.90 -20.59 -2.55
CA SER A 59 10.32 -20.03 -3.77
C SER A 59 11.00 -20.61 -5.02
N ASP A 60 10.17 -21.08 -5.95
CA ASP A 60 10.62 -21.41 -7.29
C ASP A 60 11.14 -20.16 -8.01
N CYS A 61 11.98 -20.36 -9.03
CA CYS A 61 12.50 -19.28 -9.87
C CYS A 61 13.21 -18.19 -9.05
N ALA A 62 13.96 -18.60 -8.02
CA ALA A 62 14.61 -17.71 -7.06
C ALA A 62 16.13 -17.97 -6.95
N ASP A 63 16.73 -18.52 -8.01
CA ASP A 63 18.16 -18.88 -8.06
C ASP A 63 19.10 -17.66 -8.09
N LEU A 64 18.58 -16.45 -8.36
CA LEU A 64 19.35 -15.21 -8.29
C LEU A 64 19.05 -14.39 -7.04
N ARG A 65 17.77 -14.22 -6.70
CA ARG A 65 17.30 -13.44 -5.54
C ARG A 65 16.08 -14.11 -4.90
N ASN A 66 16.09 -14.14 -3.58
CA ASN A 66 14.94 -14.43 -2.74
C ASN A 66 15.08 -13.64 -1.44
N ARG A 67 14.40 -12.50 -1.34
CA ARG A 67 14.56 -11.55 -0.24
C ARG A 67 13.20 -11.16 0.32
N LEU A 68 13.15 -11.02 1.64
CA LEU A 68 12.04 -10.43 2.36
C LEU A 68 12.49 -9.14 3.05
N PHE A 69 11.64 -8.12 3.00
CA PHE A 69 11.84 -6.87 3.71
C PHE A 69 10.61 -6.53 4.53
N LEU A 70 10.80 -6.18 5.79
CA LEU A 70 9.80 -5.57 6.64
C LEU A 70 9.96 -4.04 6.55
N ILE A 71 8.89 -3.36 6.15
CA ILE A 71 8.85 -1.91 5.96
C ILE A 71 7.91 -1.33 7.01
N ASP A 72 8.41 -0.37 7.78
CA ASP A 72 7.67 0.34 8.85
C ASP A 72 7.00 -0.54 9.89
N GLY A 73 7.51 -1.77 10.04
CA GLY A 73 6.93 -2.77 10.95
C GLY A 73 5.52 -3.23 10.56
N ALA A 74 5.05 -2.92 9.35
CA ALA A 74 3.66 -3.13 8.95
C ALA A 74 3.49 -3.78 7.58
N LEU A 75 4.40 -3.52 6.64
CA LEU A 75 4.33 -4.04 5.28
C LEU A 75 5.45 -5.03 5.03
N VAL A 76 5.18 -6.05 4.23
CA VAL A 76 6.20 -7.03 3.83
C VAL A 76 6.36 -7.01 2.32
N LEU A 77 7.59 -6.80 1.87
CA LEU A 77 7.96 -6.93 0.46
C LEU A 77 8.66 -8.28 0.26
N HIS A 78 8.15 -9.07 -0.67
CA HIS A 78 8.87 -10.22 -1.22
C HIS A 78 9.43 -9.87 -2.59
N ASP A 79 10.72 -10.16 -2.76
CA ASP A 79 11.44 -9.95 -4.00
C ASP A 79 12.12 -11.26 -4.40
N ARG A 80 11.66 -11.84 -5.52
CA ARG A 80 12.30 -13.01 -6.14
C ARG A 80 12.73 -12.73 -7.56
N SER A 81 13.85 -13.33 -7.95
CA SER A 81 14.23 -13.46 -9.35
C SER A 81 15.10 -14.69 -9.60
N GLY A 82 15.07 -15.21 -10.81
CA GLY A 82 15.77 -16.42 -11.19
C GLY A 82 15.87 -16.59 -12.69
N ASN A 83 16.94 -17.24 -13.14
CA ASN A 83 17.12 -17.59 -14.56
C ASN A 83 16.54 -18.97 -14.89
N SER A 84 16.13 -19.75 -13.90
CA SER A 84 15.57 -21.08 -14.12
C SER A 84 14.19 -21.08 -14.76
N CYS A 85 13.54 -19.91 -14.89
CA CYS A 85 12.17 -19.76 -15.38
C CYS A 85 12.09 -18.68 -16.47
N PRO A 86 12.06 -19.09 -17.76
CA PRO A 86 12.11 -18.15 -18.89
C PRO A 86 10.94 -17.15 -18.99
N ASP A 87 9.78 -17.48 -18.45
CA ASP A 87 8.54 -16.68 -18.57
C ASP A 87 7.93 -16.30 -17.21
N ASN A 88 8.75 -16.29 -16.16
CA ASN A 88 8.39 -15.95 -14.78
C ASN A 88 9.66 -15.65 -13.97
N ASP A 89 10.60 -14.95 -14.61
CA ASP A 89 11.97 -14.76 -14.15
C ASP A 89 12.07 -13.81 -12.95
N TYR A 90 11.06 -12.96 -12.71
CA TYR A 90 10.95 -12.15 -11.50
C TYR A 90 9.53 -12.04 -10.96
N GLN A 91 9.45 -11.76 -9.66
CA GLN A 91 8.25 -11.27 -9.00
C GLN A 91 8.61 -10.37 -7.82
N LEU A 92 7.86 -9.28 -7.70
CA LEU A 92 7.89 -8.36 -6.60
C LEU A 92 6.48 -8.24 -6.04
N THR A 93 6.30 -8.56 -4.76
CA THR A 93 4.98 -8.58 -4.13
C THR A 93 5.00 -7.79 -2.83
N LEU A 94 4.06 -6.86 -2.66
CA LEU A 94 3.84 -6.13 -1.41
C LEU A 94 2.61 -6.69 -0.71
N PHE A 95 2.74 -7.00 0.57
CA PHE A 95 1.68 -7.49 1.44
C PHE A 95 1.35 -6.45 2.51
N ASP A 96 0.10 -6.48 2.99
CA ASP A 96 -0.16 -5.98 4.34
C ASP A 96 0.47 -6.98 5.33
N GLY A 97 0.52 -6.69 6.63
CA GLY A 97 1.19 -7.55 7.60
C GLY A 97 0.78 -9.04 7.62
N SER A 98 -0.22 -9.47 6.84
CA SER A 98 -0.61 -10.86 6.59
C SER A 98 -0.16 -11.38 5.20
N PRO A 99 0.41 -12.61 5.10
CA PRO A 99 0.70 -13.24 3.81
C PRO A 99 -0.55 -13.48 2.93
N SER A 100 -1.75 -13.45 3.51
CA SER A 100 -3.01 -13.64 2.79
C SER A 100 -3.50 -12.40 2.07
N ILE A 101 -2.94 -11.22 2.35
CA ILE A 101 -3.42 -9.94 1.81
C ILE A 101 -2.30 -9.32 0.98
N ARG A 102 -2.42 -9.50 -0.33
CA ARG A 102 -1.55 -8.88 -1.33
C ARG A 102 -2.06 -7.49 -1.66
N LEU A 103 -1.21 -6.50 -1.50
CA LEU A 103 -1.50 -5.11 -1.86
C LEU A 103 -1.13 -4.88 -3.32
N GLU A 104 0.13 -5.15 -3.68
CA GLU A 104 0.69 -4.89 -5.00
C GLU A 104 1.48 -6.10 -5.50
N ASP A 105 1.45 -6.35 -6.80
CA ASP A 105 2.22 -7.43 -7.44
C ASP A 105 2.74 -6.95 -8.79
N LEU A 106 4.00 -7.27 -9.04
CA LEU A 106 4.64 -7.11 -10.32
C LEU A 106 5.36 -8.42 -10.64
N ALA A 107 5.01 -9.06 -11.74
CA ALA A 107 5.64 -10.31 -12.14
C ALA A 107 5.83 -10.38 -13.65
N ASP A 108 6.87 -11.09 -14.07
CA ASP A 108 6.97 -11.48 -15.47
C ASP A 108 5.93 -12.55 -15.82
N SER A 109 5.51 -12.56 -17.09
CA SER A 109 4.65 -13.61 -17.62
C SER A 109 4.93 -13.82 -19.09
N ILE A 110 4.43 -14.94 -19.64
CA ILE A 110 4.48 -15.23 -21.09
C ILE A 110 3.91 -14.07 -21.94
N ALA A 111 2.93 -13.34 -21.42
CA ALA A 111 2.30 -12.20 -22.11
C ALA A 111 3.00 -10.86 -21.83
N GLY A 112 4.17 -10.89 -21.19
CA GLY A 112 4.90 -9.73 -20.68
C GLY A 112 4.59 -9.41 -19.22
N PRO A 113 5.15 -8.29 -18.70
CA PRO A 113 4.98 -7.91 -17.30
C PRO A 113 3.51 -7.74 -16.92
N THR A 114 3.13 -8.37 -15.82
CA THR A 114 1.82 -8.24 -15.19
C THR A 114 1.91 -7.36 -13.96
N TRP A 115 0.85 -6.57 -13.74
CA TRP A 115 0.71 -5.68 -12.59
C TRP A 115 -0.64 -5.90 -11.94
N LEU A 116 -0.64 -6.18 -10.64
CA LEU A 116 -1.84 -6.15 -9.81
C LEU A 116 -1.71 -4.98 -8.85
N VAL A 117 -2.66 -4.04 -8.94
CA VAL A 117 -2.81 -2.93 -8.00
C VAL A 117 -4.09 -3.15 -7.23
N SER A 118 -4.00 -3.52 -5.95
CA SER A 118 -5.17 -3.73 -5.10
C SER A 118 -5.46 -2.49 -4.25
N THR A 119 -4.43 -1.71 -3.88
CA THR A 119 -4.59 -0.56 -2.98
C THR A 119 -3.81 0.65 -3.49
N PRO A 120 -4.49 1.68 -4.04
CA PRO A 120 -3.84 2.86 -4.61
C PRO A 120 -2.88 3.59 -3.66
N ASP A 121 -3.13 3.52 -2.34
CA ASP A 121 -2.38 4.23 -1.31
C ASP A 121 -0.89 3.83 -1.25
N HIS A 122 -0.53 2.62 -1.71
CA HIS A 122 0.85 2.12 -1.67
C HIS A 122 1.56 2.18 -3.02
N LEU A 123 0.86 2.58 -4.10
CA LEU A 123 1.37 2.48 -5.47
C LEU A 123 2.66 3.29 -5.68
N GLN A 124 2.71 4.54 -5.20
CA GLN A 124 3.89 5.39 -5.36
C GLN A 124 5.10 4.84 -4.60
N MET A 125 4.88 4.31 -3.40
CA MET A 125 5.91 3.65 -2.62
C MET A 125 6.43 2.40 -3.35
N PHE A 126 5.52 1.56 -3.87
CA PHE A 126 5.87 0.34 -4.60
C PHE A 126 6.68 0.62 -5.87
N GLN A 127 6.32 1.66 -6.64
CA GLN A 127 7.10 2.11 -7.80
C GLN A 127 8.49 2.63 -7.40
N THR A 128 8.60 3.30 -6.25
CA THR A 128 9.89 3.76 -5.73
C THR A 128 10.78 2.56 -5.38
N ILE A 129 10.22 1.56 -4.69
CA ILE A 129 10.91 0.30 -4.36
C ILE A 129 11.39 -0.40 -5.63
N GLN A 130 10.53 -0.57 -6.63
CA GLN A 130 10.86 -1.22 -7.89
C GLN A 130 12.08 -0.57 -8.57
N ALA A 131 12.14 0.76 -8.58
CA ALA A 131 13.24 1.50 -9.20
C ALA A 131 14.56 1.45 -8.39
N ASN A 132 14.53 0.93 -7.16
CA ASN A 132 15.63 1.03 -6.20
C ASN A 132 15.91 -0.29 -5.44
N LEU A 133 15.55 -1.45 -5.99
CA LEU A 133 15.67 -2.76 -5.34
C LEU A 133 17.11 -3.13 -4.89
N ASP A 134 18.13 -2.48 -5.45
CA ASP A 134 19.53 -2.70 -5.11
C ASP A 134 20.00 -1.83 -3.93
N LYS A 135 19.18 -0.90 -3.45
CA LYS A 135 19.46 -0.06 -2.28
C LYS A 135 18.98 -0.73 -1.00
N ALA A 136 19.76 -0.57 0.07
CA ALA A 136 19.43 -1.15 1.38
C ALA A 136 18.11 -0.61 1.96
N ASP A 137 17.77 0.64 1.67
CA ASP A 137 16.53 1.30 2.09
C ASP A 137 15.43 1.26 1.01
N LEU A 138 15.66 0.52 -0.08
CA LEU A 138 14.76 0.44 -1.24
C LEU A 138 14.43 1.82 -1.86
N GLY A 139 15.28 2.83 -1.63
CA GLY A 139 15.06 4.21 -2.07
C GLY A 139 13.95 4.96 -1.33
N LEU A 140 13.43 4.42 -0.22
CA LEU A 140 12.39 5.05 0.59
C LEU A 140 12.92 6.21 1.45
N GLY A 141 14.23 6.27 1.67
CA GLY A 141 14.87 7.32 2.45
C GLY A 141 14.57 7.22 3.96
N THR A 142 15.01 8.23 4.70
CA THR A 142 15.00 8.21 6.19
C THR A 142 13.62 8.31 6.83
N GLY A 143 12.56 8.52 6.04
CA GLY A 143 11.18 8.53 6.52
C GLY A 143 10.62 7.13 6.77
N HIS A 144 11.31 6.10 6.29
CA HIS A 144 10.89 4.71 6.40
C HIS A 144 11.96 3.88 7.10
N THR A 145 11.51 2.85 7.81
CA THR A 145 12.38 1.80 8.33
C THR A 145 12.28 0.58 7.42
N VAL A 146 13.43 0.08 6.96
CA VAL A 146 13.50 -1.10 6.10
C VAL A 146 14.44 -2.10 6.75
N VAL A 147 13.94 -3.28 7.04
CA VAL A 147 14.70 -4.37 7.64
C VAL A 147 14.62 -5.59 6.74
N GLN A 148 15.75 -6.05 6.23
CA GLN A 148 15.80 -7.32 5.53
C GLN A 148 15.60 -8.48 6.52
N VAL A 149 14.62 -9.33 6.24
CA VAL A 149 14.29 -10.51 7.05
C VAL A 149 15.17 -11.69 6.60
N PRO A 150 15.89 -12.36 7.51
CA PRO A 150 16.66 -13.57 7.18
C PRO A 150 15.76 -14.72 6.71
N MET A 151 16.19 -15.42 5.65
CA MET A 151 15.44 -16.49 4.98
C MET A 151 15.95 -17.91 5.32
N GLN A 152 16.64 -18.09 6.46
CA GLN A 152 17.34 -19.33 6.82
C GLN A 152 16.43 -20.39 7.45
#